data_AF-A0A561UX25-F1
#
_entry.id   AF-A0A561UX25-F1
#
_cell.length_a   1.000
_cell.length_b   1.000
_cell.length_c   1.000
_cell.angle_alpha   90.00
_cell.angle_beta   90.00
_cell.angle_gamma   90.00
#
_symmetry.space_group_name_H-M   'P 1'
#
loop_
_entity.id
_entity.type
_entity.pdbx_description
1 polymer ?
#
loop_
_entity_poly.entity_id
_entity_poly.type
_entity_poly.pdbx_seq_one_letter_code
_entity_poly.pdbx_strand_id
1 'polypeptide(L)'
;MTAPPGGSGARPVPVQVSVSMPLRYALTRSANLTFTRLGKHIGLKKVKKMAVAAGLREESLARLDKSFPLGTSTPSAVRMADAYTAFSNNGMGAEPYSVTGVTRDGETVKGFGKAEPQRAMNASVAHDVKDSLGIVAWTSLARDRKFDALADSRTLDDLSAGATHEDDRMRSAWFIGHAEGLTTAVTMFRNKPGTPQLLGMQGVGGDDSERGNVFPLRIWTTYATGK
;
A
#
# COMPACT_ATOMS: atom_id res chain seq x y z
N MET A 1 9.41 -44.38 -57.11
CA MET A 1 9.93 -43.79 -55.86
C MET A 1 8.94 -42.75 -55.38
N THR A 2 8.12 -43.12 -54.41
CA THR A 2 7.06 -42.30 -53.80
C THR A 2 7.62 -41.55 -52.59
N ALA A 3 7.50 -40.22 -52.57
CA ALA A 3 7.85 -39.40 -51.40
C ALA A 3 6.80 -39.58 -50.28
N PRO A 4 7.19 -39.60 -48.99
CA PRO A 4 6.23 -39.68 -47.90
C PRO A 4 5.63 -38.29 -47.60
N PRO A 5 4.35 -38.21 -47.15
CA PRO A 5 3.76 -36.94 -46.76
C PRO A 5 4.35 -36.45 -45.42
N GLY A 6 4.79 -35.19 -45.41
CA GLY A 6 5.39 -34.52 -44.27
C GLY A 6 4.43 -34.44 -43.08
N GLY A 7 4.90 -34.90 -41.92
CA GLY A 7 4.18 -34.82 -40.66
C GLY A 7 3.90 -33.38 -40.25
N SER A 8 2.65 -33.12 -39.89
CA SER A 8 2.18 -31.88 -39.26
C SER A 8 3.03 -31.57 -38.01
N GLY A 9 3.88 -30.55 -38.11
CA GLY A 9 4.62 -30.01 -36.97
C GLY A 9 3.67 -29.50 -35.91
N ALA A 10 3.59 -30.21 -34.78
CA ALA A 10 2.91 -29.75 -33.60
C ALA A 10 3.56 -28.42 -33.15
N ARG A 11 2.78 -27.34 -33.15
CA ARG A 11 3.22 -26.07 -32.54
C ARG A 11 3.50 -26.34 -31.06
N PRO A 12 4.63 -25.89 -30.50
CA PRO A 12 4.86 -26.02 -29.07
C PRO A 12 3.75 -25.27 -28.33
N VAL A 13 2.93 -26.02 -27.60
CA VAL A 13 1.97 -25.45 -26.66
C VAL A 13 2.82 -24.80 -25.57
N PRO A 14 2.68 -23.49 -25.31
CA PRO A 14 3.41 -22.88 -24.20
C PRO A 14 2.94 -23.58 -22.92
N VAL A 15 3.85 -24.33 -22.30
CA VAL A 15 3.64 -24.86 -20.96
C VAL A 15 3.49 -23.64 -20.06
N GLN A 16 2.26 -23.33 -19.70
CA GLN A 16 1.95 -22.33 -18.70
C GLN A 16 2.39 -22.92 -17.36
N VAL A 17 3.66 -22.73 -17.02
CA VAL A 17 4.17 -23.06 -15.69
C VAL A 17 3.42 -22.17 -14.71
N SER A 18 2.37 -22.71 -14.10
CA SER A 18 1.70 -22.06 -12.99
C SER A 18 2.60 -22.21 -11.77
N VAL A 19 3.54 -21.28 -11.59
CA VAL A 19 4.21 -21.14 -10.31
C VAL A 19 3.12 -20.73 -9.31
N SER A 20 2.66 -21.69 -8.51
CA SER A 20 1.77 -21.42 -7.40
C SER A 20 2.56 -20.59 -6.38
N MET A 21 2.29 -19.30 -6.35
CA MET A 21 2.94 -18.36 -5.45
C MET A 21 2.01 -18.10 -4.25
N PRO A 22 2.45 -18.34 -3.01
CA PRO A 22 1.68 -17.97 -1.83
C PRO A 22 1.35 -16.47 -1.82
N LEU A 23 0.13 -16.08 -1.45
CA LEU A 23 -0.30 -14.68 -1.47
C LEU A 23 0.60 -13.76 -0.62
N ARG A 24 1.09 -14.25 0.52
CA ARG A 24 2.09 -13.54 1.34
C ARG A 24 3.33 -13.17 0.53
N TYR A 25 3.83 -14.08 -0.30
CA TYR A 25 5.02 -13.86 -1.13
C TYR A 25 4.70 -12.97 -2.32
N ALA A 26 3.50 -13.10 -2.88
CA ALA A 26 3.03 -12.18 -3.93
C ALA A 26 2.94 -10.74 -3.42
N LEU A 27 2.50 -10.52 -2.17
CA LEU A 27 2.46 -9.21 -1.54
C LEU A 27 3.88 -8.64 -1.35
N THR A 28 4.80 -9.43 -0.78
CA THR A 28 6.16 -8.97 -0.49
C THR A 28 6.98 -8.67 -1.76
N ARG A 29 6.68 -9.34 -2.86
CA ARG A 29 7.30 -9.11 -4.18
C ARG A 29 6.51 -8.16 -5.09
N SER A 30 5.42 -7.56 -4.61
CA SER A 30 4.55 -6.69 -5.43
C SER A 30 4.12 -7.34 -6.76
N ALA A 31 3.72 -8.62 -6.73
CA ALA A 31 3.43 -9.41 -7.92
C ALA A 31 2.09 -9.02 -8.58
N ASN A 32 2.11 -7.98 -9.41
CA ASN A 32 0.93 -7.37 -10.06
C ASN A 32 0.02 -8.38 -10.80
N LEU A 33 0.59 -9.36 -11.48
CA LEU A 33 -0.19 -10.37 -12.20
C LEU A 33 -1.06 -11.20 -11.25
N THR A 34 -0.53 -11.56 -10.08
CA THR A 34 -1.25 -12.31 -9.05
C THR A 34 -2.43 -11.50 -8.53
N PHE A 35 -2.23 -10.23 -8.18
CA PHE A 35 -3.30 -9.36 -7.68
C PHE A 35 -4.36 -9.01 -8.73
N THR A 36 -3.98 -8.87 -10.00
CA THR A 36 -4.93 -8.70 -11.11
C THR A 36 -5.84 -9.92 -11.24
N ARG A 37 -5.27 -11.13 -11.21
CA ARG A 37 -6.03 -12.39 -11.30
C ARG A 37 -6.91 -12.61 -10.07
N LEU A 38 -6.37 -12.35 -8.88
CA LEU A 38 -7.09 -12.48 -7.61
C LEU A 38 -8.29 -11.50 -7.57
N GLY A 39 -8.09 -10.25 -7.96
CA GLY A 39 -9.15 -9.25 -8.03
C GLY A 39 -10.29 -9.65 -8.99
N LYS A 40 -9.95 -10.25 -10.14
CA LYS A 40 -10.94 -10.81 -11.06
C LYS A 40 -11.69 -12.01 -10.44
N HIS A 41 -10.99 -12.88 -9.73
CA HIS A 41 -11.57 -14.08 -9.13
C HIS A 41 -12.50 -13.76 -7.94
N ILE A 42 -12.09 -12.88 -7.03
CA ILE A 42 -12.89 -12.47 -5.86
C ILE A 42 -14.02 -11.51 -6.27
N GLY A 43 -13.75 -10.64 -7.25
CA GLY A 43 -14.64 -9.59 -7.73
C GLY A 43 -14.27 -8.20 -7.22
N LEU A 44 -14.03 -7.25 -8.13
CA LEU A 44 -13.54 -5.90 -7.82
C LEU A 44 -14.49 -5.09 -6.92
N LYS A 45 -15.81 -5.35 -6.97
CA LYS A 45 -16.78 -4.70 -6.07
C LYS A 45 -16.53 -5.07 -4.60
N LYS A 46 -16.12 -6.31 -4.31
CA LYS A 46 -15.77 -6.74 -2.96
C LYS A 46 -14.47 -6.07 -2.49
N VAL A 47 -13.49 -5.96 -3.38
CA VAL A 47 -12.23 -5.24 -3.12
C VAL A 47 -12.52 -3.77 -2.79
N LYS A 48 -13.35 -3.10 -3.60
CA LYS A 48 -13.82 -1.72 -3.32
C LYS A 48 -14.45 -1.62 -1.93
N LYS A 49 -15.40 -2.51 -1.61
CA LYS A 49 -16.09 -2.51 -0.32
C LYS A 49 -15.13 -2.65 0.86
N MET A 50 -14.14 -3.55 0.76
CA MET A 50 -13.12 -3.71 1.79
C MET A 50 -12.22 -2.48 1.91
N ALA A 51 -11.80 -1.88 0.80
CA ALA A 51 -11.00 -0.66 0.80
C ALA A 51 -11.73 0.50 1.50
N VAL A 52 -13.04 0.66 1.24
CA VAL A 52 -13.87 1.66 1.92
C VAL A 52 -14.01 1.33 3.41
N ALA A 53 -14.30 0.07 3.74
CA ALA A 53 -14.44 -0.37 5.13
C ALA A 53 -13.15 -0.18 5.94
N ALA A 54 -11.98 -0.32 5.30
CA ALA A 54 -10.69 -0.06 5.93
C ALA A 54 -10.47 1.43 6.24
N GLY A 55 -11.13 2.35 5.52
CA GLY A 55 -10.96 3.79 5.71
C GLY A 55 -10.63 4.56 4.42
N LEU A 56 -10.77 3.99 3.22
CA LEU A 56 -10.69 4.81 2.00
C LEU A 56 -12.04 5.47 1.68
N ARG A 57 -12.00 6.58 0.95
CA ARG A 57 -13.19 7.30 0.49
C ARG A 57 -13.61 6.80 -0.89
N GLU A 58 -14.90 6.59 -1.11
CA GLU A 58 -15.39 6.04 -2.39
C GLU A 58 -14.99 6.90 -3.59
N GLU A 59 -15.04 8.22 -3.42
CA GLU A 59 -14.67 9.22 -4.41
C GLU A 59 -13.17 9.23 -4.76
N SER A 60 -12.31 8.66 -3.90
CA SER A 60 -10.89 8.52 -4.18
C SER A 60 -10.53 7.24 -4.94
N LEU A 61 -11.49 6.33 -5.11
CA LEU A 61 -11.26 5.02 -5.73
C LEU A 61 -11.40 5.08 -7.24
N ALA A 62 -10.47 4.45 -7.95
CA ALA A 62 -10.49 4.37 -9.40
C ALA A 62 -11.66 3.52 -9.93
N ARG A 63 -11.85 3.58 -11.25
CA ARG A 63 -12.80 2.72 -11.95
C ARG A 63 -12.47 1.24 -11.72
N LEU A 64 -13.50 0.41 -11.59
CA LEU A 64 -13.38 -1.02 -11.35
C LEU A 64 -13.03 -1.79 -12.64
N ASP A 65 -11.80 -1.60 -13.11
CA ASP A 65 -11.22 -2.35 -14.23
C ASP A 65 -10.04 -3.25 -13.77
N LYS A 66 -9.40 -3.96 -14.71
CA LYS A 66 -8.30 -4.88 -14.42
C LYS A 66 -7.11 -4.25 -13.69
N SER A 67 -6.95 -2.93 -13.78
CA SER A 67 -5.88 -2.18 -13.11
C SER A 67 -6.23 -1.76 -11.68
N PHE A 68 -7.49 -1.87 -11.27
CA PHE A 68 -7.94 -1.43 -9.93
C PHE A 68 -7.12 -2.03 -8.78
N PRO A 69 -6.81 -3.35 -8.75
CA PRO A 69 -6.00 -3.94 -7.69
C PRO A 69 -4.52 -3.49 -7.71
N LEU A 70 -4.09 -2.79 -8.75
CA LEU A 70 -2.72 -2.31 -8.92
C LEU A 70 -2.51 -0.90 -8.34
N GLY A 71 -3.52 -0.32 -7.68
CA GLY A 71 -3.38 0.97 -7.00
C GLY A 71 -3.56 2.19 -7.91
N THR A 72 -4.43 2.14 -8.91
CA THR A 72 -4.73 3.30 -9.78
C THR A 72 -5.63 4.38 -9.14
N SER A 73 -6.04 4.17 -7.88
CA SER A 73 -6.81 5.10 -7.05
C SER A 73 -5.95 6.27 -6.56
N THR A 74 -6.59 7.37 -6.14
CA THR A 74 -5.90 8.60 -5.70
C THR A 74 -6.35 9.06 -4.30
N PRO A 75 -6.15 8.25 -3.25
CA PRO A 75 -6.45 8.64 -1.87
C PRO A 75 -5.47 9.69 -1.35
N SER A 76 -5.91 10.48 -0.37
CA SER A 76 -5.01 11.38 0.36
C SER A 76 -4.17 10.62 1.39
N ALA A 77 -3.03 11.20 1.79
CA ALA A 77 -2.13 10.57 2.74
C ALA A 77 -2.79 10.23 4.09
N VAL A 78 -3.67 11.12 4.59
CA VAL A 78 -4.41 10.86 5.84
C VAL A 78 -5.33 9.63 5.72
N ARG A 79 -5.94 9.40 4.56
CA ARG A 79 -6.80 8.23 4.33
C ARG A 79 -5.99 6.96 4.16
N MET A 80 -4.78 7.04 3.59
CA MET A 80 -3.87 5.90 3.53
C MET A 80 -3.39 5.50 4.93
N ALA A 81 -3.02 6.47 5.79
CA ALA A 81 -2.65 6.19 7.18
C ALA A 81 -3.81 5.58 7.98
N ASP A 82 -5.02 6.12 7.82
CA ASP A 82 -6.24 5.59 8.41
C ASP A 82 -6.50 4.14 7.96
N ALA A 83 -6.48 3.89 6.64
CA ALA A 83 -6.70 2.55 6.09
C ALA A 83 -5.68 1.50 6.56
N TYR A 84 -4.41 1.87 6.66
CA TYR A 84 -3.36 0.97 7.13
C TYR A 84 -3.44 0.71 8.64
N THR A 85 -4.00 1.64 9.42
CA THR A 85 -4.23 1.45 10.86
C THR A 85 -5.15 0.27 11.14
N ALA A 86 -6.09 -0.04 10.25
CA ALA A 86 -6.94 -1.21 10.41
C ALA A 86 -6.14 -2.53 10.49
N PHE A 87 -4.98 -2.63 9.82
CA PHE A 87 -4.14 -3.83 9.88
C PHE A 87 -3.42 -3.98 11.22
N SER A 88 -2.86 -2.90 11.75
CA SER A 88 -2.17 -2.92 13.04
C SER A 88 -3.12 -2.95 14.24
N ASN A 89 -4.35 -2.47 14.06
CA ASN A 89 -5.36 -2.36 15.12
C ASN A 89 -6.43 -3.47 15.07
N ASN A 90 -6.02 -4.74 14.84
CA ASN A 90 -6.89 -5.92 14.89
C ASN A 90 -8.17 -5.82 14.01
N GLY A 91 -8.07 -5.13 12.87
CA GLY A 91 -9.15 -4.92 11.93
C GLY A 91 -10.11 -3.78 12.29
N MET A 92 -9.76 -2.93 13.25
CA MET A 92 -10.57 -1.78 13.68
C MET A 92 -10.02 -0.47 13.10
N GLY A 93 -10.89 0.34 12.50
CA GLY A 93 -10.57 1.69 12.01
C GLY A 93 -11.51 2.74 12.61
N ALA A 94 -11.12 4.01 12.59
CA ALA A 94 -11.96 5.11 13.07
C ALA A 94 -11.71 6.33 12.19
N GLU A 95 -12.77 7.07 11.85
CA GLU A 95 -12.61 8.25 11.00
C GLU A 95 -11.62 9.26 11.61
N PRO A 96 -10.61 9.71 10.84
CA PRO A 96 -9.62 10.65 11.32
C PRO A 96 -10.28 12.01 11.56
N TYR A 97 -9.88 12.66 12.64
CA TYR A 97 -10.42 13.93 13.08
C TYR A 97 -9.28 14.83 13.57
N SER A 98 -9.42 16.14 13.35
CA SER A 98 -8.47 17.16 13.85
C SER A 98 -9.07 18.03 14.95
N VAL A 99 -10.40 18.13 15.01
CA VAL A 99 -11.13 18.95 15.99
C VAL A 99 -11.51 18.08 17.19
N THR A 100 -10.89 18.35 18.33
CA THR A 100 -11.12 17.61 19.59
C THR A 100 -12.28 18.17 20.41
N GLY A 101 -12.69 19.42 20.15
CA GLY A 101 -13.80 20.08 20.81
C GLY A 101 -14.08 21.45 20.20
N VAL A 102 -15.31 21.94 20.38
CA VAL A 102 -15.72 23.29 19.99
C VAL A 102 -16.48 23.90 21.16
N THR A 103 -16.22 25.17 21.44
CA THR A 103 -17.00 25.97 22.38
C THR A 103 -17.69 27.11 21.66
N ARG A 104 -18.91 27.44 22.10
CA ARG A 104 -19.67 28.59 21.62
C ARG A 104 -20.29 29.28 22.84
N ASP A 105 -19.98 30.55 23.01
CA ASP A 105 -20.47 31.37 24.13
C ASP A 105 -20.15 30.77 25.52
N GLY A 106 -19.00 30.11 25.64
CA GLY A 106 -18.58 29.44 26.88
C GLY A 106 -19.14 28.02 27.07
N GLU A 107 -20.03 27.55 26.18
CA GLU A 107 -20.62 26.21 26.24
C GLU A 107 -19.98 25.24 25.25
N THR A 108 -19.77 24.00 25.67
CA THR A 108 -19.26 22.93 24.79
C THR A 108 -20.30 22.50 23.76
N VAL A 109 -19.92 22.53 22.49
CA VAL A 109 -20.72 21.98 21.39
C VAL A 109 -20.50 20.48 21.29
N LYS A 110 -21.60 19.70 21.29
CA LYS A 110 -21.56 18.24 21.16
C LYS A 110 -21.22 17.80 19.73
N GLY A 111 -20.71 16.58 19.59
CA GLY A 111 -20.45 15.95 18.28
C GLY A 111 -19.03 16.15 17.73
N PHE A 112 -18.14 16.78 18.50
CA PHE A 112 -16.70 16.85 18.21
C PHE A 112 -15.93 15.87 19.09
N GLY A 113 -14.80 15.38 18.60
CA GLY A 113 -13.94 14.43 19.30
C GLY A 113 -13.77 13.10 18.57
N LYS A 114 -13.26 12.11 19.31
CA LYS A 114 -12.87 10.80 18.77
C LYS A 114 -14.08 10.03 18.25
N ALA A 115 -14.03 9.61 17.00
CA ALA A 115 -15.02 8.71 16.43
C ALA A 115 -14.94 7.31 17.07
N GLU A 116 -16.09 6.67 17.23
CA GLU A 116 -16.16 5.28 17.67
C GLU A 116 -15.52 4.34 16.63
N PRO A 117 -14.57 3.47 17.01
CA PRO A 117 -13.97 2.53 16.09
C PRO A 117 -14.98 1.55 15.50
N GLN A 118 -14.87 1.30 14.20
CA GLN A 118 -15.67 0.34 13.46
C GLN A 118 -14.81 -0.82 12.95
N ARG A 119 -15.40 -2.02 12.91
CA ARG A 119 -14.72 -3.21 12.41
C ARG A 119 -14.71 -3.22 10.88
N ALA A 120 -13.53 -3.08 10.29
CA ALA A 120 -13.28 -3.22 8.86
C ALA A 120 -13.12 -4.70 8.46
N MET A 121 -12.39 -5.46 9.27
CA MET A 121 -12.07 -6.87 9.00
C MET A 121 -11.90 -7.69 10.29
N ASN A 122 -11.81 -9.01 10.13
CA ASN A 122 -11.53 -9.91 11.25
C ASN A 122 -10.11 -9.71 11.75
N ALA A 123 -9.91 -9.85 13.07
CA ALA A 123 -8.60 -9.66 13.70
C ALA A 123 -7.53 -10.61 13.13
N SER A 124 -7.88 -11.88 12.88
CA SER A 124 -6.94 -12.84 12.26
C SER A 124 -6.49 -12.42 10.85
N VAL A 125 -7.42 -11.90 10.04
CA VAL A 125 -7.11 -11.40 8.70
C VAL A 125 -6.22 -10.16 8.78
N ALA A 126 -6.50 -9.25 9.71
CA ALA A 126 -5.66 -8.08 9.94
C ALA A 126 -4.23 -8.48 10.34
N HIS A 127 -4.10 -9.48 11.22
CA HIS A 127 -2.81 -10.03 11.65
C HIS A 127 -2.02 -10.65 10.47
N ASP A 128 -2.66 -11.50 9.65
CA ASP A 128 -2.01 -12.10 8.48
C ASP A 128 -1.46 -11.05 7.50
N VAL A 129 -2.21 -9.95 7.32
CA VAL A 129 -1.79 -8.83 6.47
C VAL A 129 -0.67 -8.04 7.15
N LYS A 130 -0.78 -7.74 8.45
CA LYS A 130 0.25 -7.04 9.23
C LYS A 130 1.59 -7.78 9.14
N ASP A 131 1.60 -9.10 9.35
CA ASP A 131 2.81 -9.93 9.29
C ASP A 131 3.47 -9.86 7.90
N SER A 132 2.65 -9.95 6.85
CA SER A 132 3.14 -9.86 5.47
C SER A 132 3.71 -8.46 5.17
N LEU A 133 3.10 -7.40 5.70
CA LEU A 133 3.61 -6.02 5.60
C LEU A 133 4.85 -5.78 6.50
N GLY A 134 5.03 -6.55 7.58
CA GLY A 134 6.27 -6.57 8.36
C GLY A 134 7.46 -7.00 7.53
N ILE A 135 7.31 -8.04 6.70
CA ILE A 135 8.36 -8.47 5.76
C ILE A 135 8.70 -7.36 4.75
N VAL A 136 7.70 -6.63 4.26
CA VAL A 136 7.90 -5.48 3.35
C VAL A 136 8.69 -4.37 4.04
N ALA A 137 8.33 -4.03 5.28
CA ALA A 137 9.04 -3.02 6.07
C ALA A 137 10.52 -3.39 6.25
N TRP A 138 10.79 -4.61 6.71
CA TRP A 138 12.16 -5.10 6.93
C TRP A 138 13.00 -5.11 5.65
N THR A 139 12.42 -5.60 4.55
CA THR A 139 13.09 -5.62 3.25
C THR A 139 13.42 -4.20 2.79
N SER A 140 12.51 -3.25 2.99
CA SER A 140 12.70 -1.84 2.61
C SER A 140 13.79 -1.16 3.44
N LEU A 141 13.77 -1.36 4.77
CA LEU A 141 14.78 -0.81 5.67
C LEU A 141 16.17 -1.40 5.43
N ALA A 142 16.26 -2.71 5.20
CA ALA A 142 17.53 -3.36 4.89
C ALA A 142 18.13 -2.82 3.58
N ARG A 143 17.31 -2.63 2.54
CA ARG A 143 17.75 -2.10 1.25
C ARG A 143 18.32 -0.69 1.36
N ASP A 144 17.70 0.19 2.16
CA ASP A 144 18.17 1.57 2.35
C ASP A 144 19.21 1.71 3.48
N ARG A 145 19.69 0.61 4.07
CA ARG A 145 20.62 0.60 5.22
C ARG A 145 20.08 1.39 6.42
N LYS A 146 18.77 1.33 6.63
CA LYS A 146 18.03 1.96 7.73
C LYS A 146 17.59 0.95 8.80
N PHE A 147 18.00 -0.31 8.68
CA PHE A 147 17.69 -1.36 9.64
C PHE A 147 18.05 -0.96 11.08
N ASP A 148 19.28 -0.49 11.29
CA ASP A 148 19.80 -0.13 12.61
C ASP A 148 19.04 1.04 13.25
N ALA A 149 18.40 1.89 12.44
CA ALA A 149 17.65 3.03 12.95
C ALA A 149 16.42 2.62 13.77
N LEU A 150 15.90 1.40 13.54
CA LEU A 150 14.74 0.84 14.24
C LEU A 150 15.05 -0.45 14.99
N ALA A 151 16.31 -0.93 14.98
CA ALA A 151 16.70 -2.17 15.62
C ALA A 151 16.64 -2.11 17.16
N ASP A 152 16.81 -0.93 17.74
CA ASP A 152 16.84 -0.70 19.20
C ASP A 152 15.46 -0.44 19.83
N SER A 153 14.41 -0.24 19.02
CA SER A 153 13.07 0.02 19.55
C SER A 153 12.26 -1.27 19.69
N ARG A 154 11.30 -1.29 20.62
CA ARG A 154 10.30 -2.38 20.80
C ARG A 154 9.36 -2.55 19.59
N THR A 155 9.75 -2.02 18.44
CA THR A 155 9.01 -1.97 17.18
C THR A 155 8.99 -3.29 16.43
N LEU A 156 9.83 -4.27 16.78
CA LEU A 156 9.98 -5.48 15.96
C LEU A 156 8.66 -6.21 15.69
N ASP A 157 7.81 -6.35 16.69
CA ASP A 157 6.51 -7.04 16.60
C ASP A 157 5.38 -6.13 16.10
N ASP A 158 5.63 -4.82 16.04
CA ASP A 158 4.64 -3.83 15.63
C ASP A 158 4.89 -3.24 14.24
N LEU A 159 6.11 -3.42 13.72
CA LEU A 159 6.55 -2.87 12.46
C LEU A 159 5.82 -3.53 11.28
N SER A 160 5.12 -2.73 10.50
CA SER A 160 4.53 -3.15 9.23
C SER A 160 4.52 -1.99 8.25
N ALA A 161 4.72 -2.24 6.96
CA ALA A 161 4.70 -1.18 5.97
C ALA A 161 4.19 -1.61 4.59
N GLY A 162 3.50 -0.69 3.91
CA GLY A 162 3.30 -0.71 2.48
C GLY A 162 4.26 0.27 1.80
N ALA A 163 4.86 -0.12 0.68
CA ALA A 163 5.80 0.72 -0.04
C ALA A 163 5.65 0.56 -1.56
N THR A 164 5.91 1.64 -2.30
CA THR A 164 6.03 1.59 -3.76
C THR A 164 7.28 0.82 -4.18
N HIS A 165 7.13 -0.15 -5.08
CA HIS A 165 8.25 -0.91 -5.63
C HIS A 165 8.94 -0.16 -6.79
N GLU A 166 10.20 -0.51 -7.08
CA GLU A 166 11.00 0.11 -8.16
C GLU A 166 10.43 -0.09 -9.58
N ASP A 167 9.65 -1.16 -9.75
CA ASP A 167 8.97 -1.52 -10.99
C ASP A 167 7.60 -0.85 -11.19
N ASP A 168 7.14 -0.04 -10.22
CA ASP A 168 5.87 0.67 -10.33
C ASP A 168 5.94 1.77 -11.41
N ARG A 169 4.80 2.09 -12.03
CA ARG A 169 4.65 3.21 -12.95
C ARG A 169 4.61 4.51 -12.14
N MET A 170 5.76 4.86 -11.56
CA MET A 170 5.95 5.85 -10.51
C MET A 170 5.54 7.27 -10.93
N ARG A 171 4.27 7.63 -10.73
CA ARG A 171 3.84 9.05 -10.70
C ARG A 171 3.77 9.60 -9.28
N SER A 172 3.73 8.71 -8.30
CA SER A 172 3.88 8.99 -6.88
C SER A 172 4.68 7.86 -6.24
N ALA A 173 5.42 8.16 -5.19
CA ALA A 173 6.07 7.19 -4.32
C ALA A 173 5.46 7.24 -2.93
N TRP A 174 5.26 6.08 -2.32
CA TRP A 174 4.61 5.93 -1.02
C TRP A 174 5.45 5.07 -0.09
N PHE A 175 5.46 5.46 1.18
CA PHE A 175 5.82 4.59 2.30
C PHE A 175 4.82 4.83 3.42
N ILE A 176 4.13 3.77 3.84
CA ILE A 176 3.11 3.83 4.89
C ILE A 176 3.51 2.82 5.94
N GLY A 177 4.07 3.28 7.04
CA GLY A 177 4.60 2.44 8.10
C GLY A 177 3.82 2.59 9.40
N HIS A 178 3.63 1.48 10.09
CA HIS A 178 3.19 1.43 11.48
C HIS A 178 4.38 1.08 12.38
N ALA A 179 4.59 1.85 13.44
CA ALA A 179 5.58 1.58 14.48
C ALA A 179 5.17 2.30 15.77
N GLU A 180 5.41 1.68 16.92
CA GLU A 180 5.14 2.25 18.25
C GLU A 180 3.69 2.74 18.43
N GLY A 181 2.72 2.00 17.87
CA GLY A 181 1.31 2.36 17.93
C GLY A 181 0.89 3.53 17.03
N LEU A 182 1.77 4.04 16.18
CA LEU A 182 1.48 5.12 15.23
C LEU A 182 1.58 4.64 13.78
N THR A 183 0.55 4.94 12.98
CA THR A 183 0.59 4.73 11.52
C THR A 183 0.86 6.06 10.82
N THR A 184 1.93 6.12 10.04
CA THR A 184 2.35 7.33 9.32
C THR A 184 2.46 7.04 7.83
N ALA A 185 1.79 7.85 7.00
CA ALA A 185 1.88 7.78 5.55
C ALA A 185 2.71 8.95 5.01
N VAL A 186 3.77 8.63 4.28
CA VAL A 186 4.58 9.60 3.53
C VAL A 186 4.38 9.35 2.04
N THR A 187 4.05 10.41 1.31
CA THR A 187 3.94 10.36 -0.15
C THR A 187 4.77 11.46 -0.78
N MET A 188 5.32 11.16 -1.95
CA MET A 188 5.96 12.12 -2.82
C MET A 188 5.38 11.99 -4.22
N PHE A 189 5.13 13.14 -4.84
CA PHE A 189 4.67 13.22 -6.21
C PHE A 189 5.23 14.50 -6.84
N ARG A 190 5.25 14.53 -8.16
CA ARG A 190 5.70 15.69 -8.92
C ARG A 190 4.54 16.23 -9.73
N ASN A 191 4.27 17.52 -9.63
CA ASN A 191 3.26 18.20 -10.44
C ASN A 191 3.88 19.36 -11.23
N LYS A 192 3.14 19.82 -12.24
CA LYS A 192 3.36 21.12 -12.86
C LYS A 192 2.22 22.05 -12.45
N PRO A 193 2.49 23.30 -12.05
CA PRO A 193 1.44 24.25 -11.73
C PRO A 193 0.41 24.36 -12.86
N GLY A 194 -0.87 24.34 -12.51
CA GLY A 194 -1.98 24.41 -13.48
C GLY A 194 -2.28 23.11 -14.24
N THR A 195 -1.54 22.01 -14.01
CA THR A 195 -1.84 20.72 -14.64
C THR A 195 -2.36 19.70 -13.61
N PRO A 196 -3.50 19.05 -13.85
CA PRO A 196 -4.04 18.06 -12.92
C PRO A 196 -3.27 16.72 -12.93
N GLN A 197 -2.48 16.44 -13.97
CA GLN A 197 -1.71 15.20 -14.06
C GLN A 197 -0.38 15.29 -13.32
N LEU A 198 -0.09 14.26 -12.52
CA LEU A 198 1.23 14.03 -11.95
C LEU A 198 2.24 13.68 -13.05
N LEU A 199 3.44 14.26 -12.93
CA LEU A 199 4.62 13.93 -13.70
C LEU A 199 5.23 12.63 -13.17
N GLY A 200 5.97 11.91 -14.02
CA GLY A 200 6.73 10.74 -13.58
C GLY A 200 7.77 11.12 -12.51
N MET A 201 8.13 10.19 -11.64
CA MET A 201 9.14 10.38 -10.58
C MET A 201 10.55 9.98 -11.02
N GLN A 202 10.72 9.49 -12.26
CA GLN A 202 12.03 9.10 -12.79
C GLN A 202 13.02 10.27 -12.73
N GLY A 203 14.20 10.01 -12.16
CA GLY A 203 15.28 10.98 -11.97
C GLY A 203 15.07 12.00 -10.84
N VAL A 204 13.97 11.94 -10.08
CA VAL A 204 13.77 12.80 -8.91
C VAL A 204 14.79 12.44 -7.83
N GLY A 205 15.73 13.35 -7.54
CA GLY A 205 16.75 13.15 -6.50
C GLY A 205 18.14 12.73 -7.01
N GLY A 206 18.36 12.71 -8.32
CA GLY A 206 19.65 12.32 -8.92
C GLY A 206 19.77 10.81 -9.16
N ASP A 207 20.92 10.37 -9.69
CA ASP A 207 21.12 8.99 -10.16
C ASP A 207 21.03 7.94 -9.04
N ASP A 208 21.42 8.31 -7.81
CA ASP A 208 21.41 7.42 -6.63
C ASP A 208 20.02 7.29 -5.95
N SER A 209 18.99 7.95 -6.50
CA SER A 209 17.66 8.03 -5.86
C SER A 209 16.67 6.95 -6.30
N GLU A 210 17.07 6.02 -7.16
CA GLU A 210 16.24 4.95 -7.73
C GLU A 210 14.85 5.43 -8.21
N ARG A 211 14.75 6.66 -8.75
CA ARG A 211 13.50 7.31 -9.22
C ARG A 211 12.61 7.86 -8.09
N GLY A 212 13.20 8.28 -6.98
CA GLY A 212 12.56 9.05 -5.91
C GLY A 212 11.73 8.24 -4.90
N ASN A 213 11.64 6.92 -5.05
CA ASN A 213 10.92 6.03 -4.13
C ASN A 213 11.64 5.79 -2.80
N VAL A 214 12.94 6.06 -2.71
CA VAL A 214 13.72 5.97 -1.48
C VAL A 214 13.36 7.05 -0.46
N PHE A 215 12.90 8.22 -0.92
CA PHE A 215 12.68 9.37 -0.05
C PHE A 215 11.52 9.20 0.93
N PRO A 216 10.33 8.69 0.55
CA PRO A 216 9.27 8.45 1.52
C PRO A 216 9.70 7.58 2.71
N LEU A 217 10.47 6.51 2.45
CA LEU A 217 11.03 5.68 3.51
C LEU A 217 11.98 6.49 4.40
N ARG A 218 12.93 7.23 3.83
CA ARG A 218 13.91 8.00 4.61
C ARG A 218 13.25 9.07 5.47
N ILE A 219 12.29 9.81 4.93
CA ILE A 219 11.49 10.80 5.65
C ILE A 219 10.71 10.13 6.79
N TRP A 220 10.06 9.00 6.49
CA TRP A 220 9.33 8.23 7.50
C TRP A 220 10.25 7.75 8.62
N THR A 221 11.45 7.23 8.31
CA THR A 221 12.42 6.78 9.32
C THR A 221 12.90 7.93 10.20
N THR A 222 13.22 9.09 9.61
CA THR A 222 13.58 10.31 10.37
C THR A 222 12.44 10.70 11.31
N TYR A 223 11.21 10.76 10.82
CA TYR A 223 10.04 11.06 11.65
C TYR A 223 9.83 10.04 12.77
N ALA A 224 9.88 8.74 12.45
CA ALA A 224 9.63 7.64 13.39
C ALA A 224 10.70 7.53 14.49
N THR A 225 11.93 7.96 14.20
CA THR A 225 13.05 7.90 15.17
C THR A 225 13.30 9.22 15.89
N GLY A 226 12.60 10.28 15.50
CA GLY A 226 12.81 11.63 16.04
C GLY A 226 14.20 12.22 15.75
N LYS A 227 14.85 11.76 14.66
CA LYS A 227 16.22 12.14 14.26
C LYS A 227 16.24 12.81 12.89
#